data_AF-A0A968QUA1-F1
#
_entry.id   AF-A0A968QUA1-F1
#
_cell.length_a   1.000
_cell.length_b   1.000
_cell.length_c   1.000
_cell.angle_alpha   90.00
_cell.angle_beta   90.00
_cell.angle_gamma   90.00
#
_symmetry.space_group_name_H-M   'P 1'
#
loop_
_entity.id
_entity.type
_entity.pdbx_description
1 polymer ?
#
loop_
_entity_poly.entity_id
_entity_poly.type
_entity_poly.pdbx_seq_one_letter_code
_entity_poly.pdbx_strand_id
1 'polypeptide(L)'
;MPGFSEVQCNSLLKDSWKQIIASIQPGVTEILIHPALASQEMQAITGDHDFTNWRARAAEYELFTKDAEIRELLKSQNIKRIGYRQIRDLQRRERSSKLKSD
;
A
#
# COMPACT_ATOMS: atom_id res chain seq x y z
N MET A 1 -8.88 -14.68 22.14
CA MET A 1 -7.67 -15.06 21.38
C MET A 1 -6.48 -14.57 22.19
N PRO A 2 -5.51 -15.42 22.59
CA PRO A 2 -4.34 -14.95 23.31
C PRO A 2 -3.60 -13.96 22.40
N GLY A 3 -3.47 -12.72 22.87
CA GLY A 3 -3.04 -11.58 22.06
C GLY A 3 -1.58 -11.73 21.65
N PHE A 4 -1.33 -11.79 20.35
CA PHE A 4 0.01 -11.53 19.84
C PHE A 4 0.51 -10.19 20.39
N SER A 5 1.78 -10.13 20.79
CA SER A 5 2.38 -8.84 21.13
C SER A 5 2.31 -7.90 19.92
N GLU A 6 2.19 -6.59 20.16
CA GLU A 6 2.15 -5.56 19.11
C GLU A 6 3.35 -5.67 18.16
N VAL A 7 4.53 -5.98 18.71
CA VAL A 7 5.77 -6.20 17.95
C VAL A 7 5.66 -7.40 17.01
N GLN A 8 5.08 -8.51 17.45
CA GLN A 8 4.87 -9.68 16.58
C GLN A 8 3.85 -9.39 15.48
N CYS A 9 2.79 -8.65 15.76
CA CYS A 9 1.80 -8.26 14.76
C CYS A 9 2.42 -7.39 13.65
N ASN A 10 3.26 -6.42 14.04
CA ASN A 10 3.96 -5.53 13.09
C ASN A 10 4.97 -6.29 12.23
N SER A 11 5.71 -7.24 12.80
CA SER A 11 6.64 -8.09 12.06
C SER A 11 5.92 -8.94 11.00
N LEU A 12 4.83 -9.62 11.38
CA LEU A 12 4.05 -10.45 10.47
C LEU A 12 3.44 -9.63 9.32
N LEU A 13 2.96 -8.42 9.62
CA LEU A 13 2.43 -7.51 8.62
C LEU A 13 3.51 -7.06 7.62
N LYS A 14 4.71 -6.71 8.11
CA LYS A 14 5.84 -6.36 7.25
C LYS A 14 6.21 -7.50 6.31
N ASP A 15 6.33 -8.72 6.84
CA ASP A 15 6.69 -9.89 6.03
C ASP A 15 5.63 -10.20 4.98
N SER A 16 4.34 -10.06 5.33
CA SER A 16 3.23 -10.20 4.38
C SER A 16 3.33 -9.19 3.25
N TRP A 17 3.60 -7.92 3.55
CA TRP A 17 3.78 -6.89 2.53
C TRP A 17 5.01 -7.11 1.66
N LYS A 18 6.13 -7.58 2.23
CA LYS A 18 7.32 -7.94 1.45
C LYS A 18 7.02 -9.08 0.47
N GLN A 19 6.26 -10.09 0.88
CA GLN A 19 5.83 -11.17 -0.01
C GLN A 19 4.92 -10.68 -1.14
N ILE A 20 3.93 -9.84 -0.83
CA ILE A 20 3.05 -9.24 -1.84
C ILE A 20 3.86 -8.45 -2.86
N ILE A 21 4.74 -7.55 -2.39
CA ILE A 21 5.58 -6.72 -3.26
C ILE A 21 6.51 -7.59 -4.11
N ALA A 22 7.11 -8.63 -3.54
CA ALA A 22 7.97 -9.58 -4.26
C ALA A 22 7.24 -10.43 -5.31
N SER A 23 5.91 -10.53 -5.24
CA SER A 23 5.11 -11.31 -6.17
C SER A 23 4.55 -10.50 -7.35
N ILE A 24 4.72 -9.18 -7.36
CA ILE A 24 4.19 -8.29 -8.40
C ILE A 24 4.76 -8.70 -9.76
N GLN A 25 3.87 -8.93 -10.73
CA GLN A 25 4.23 -9.26 -12.11
C GLN A 25 4.43 -8.00 -12.95
N PRO A 26 5.19 -8.07 -14.06
CA PRO A 26 5.30 -6.96 -15.00
C PRO A 26 3.92 -6.50 -15.50
N GLY A 27 3.63 -5.21 -15.37
CA GLY A 27 2.34 -4.64 -15.77
C GLY A 27 1.91 -3.49 -14.87
N VAL A 28 0.59 -3.28 -14.78
CA VAL A 28 -0.03 -2.32 -13.86
C VAL A 28 -0.73 -3.11 -12.75
N THR A 29 -0.30 -2.89 -11.51
CA THR A 29 -0.90 -3.48 -10.31
C THR A 29 -1.42 -2.37 -9.41
N GLU A 30 -2.63 -2.55 -8.89
CA GLU A 30 -3.19 -1.71 -7.84
C GLU A 30 -3.04 -2.41 -6.49
N ILE A 31 -2.49 -1.69 -5.51
CA ILE A 31 -2.39 -2.14 -4.13
C ILE A 31 -3.17 -1.16 -3.26
N LEU A 32 -4.13 -1.68 -2.50
CA LEU A 32 -4.89 -0.92 -1.53
C LEU A 32 -4.26 -1.09 -0.14
N ILE A 33 -4.00 0.04 0.53
CA ILE A 33 -3.51 0.12 1.91
C ILE A 33 -4.40 1.07 2.71
N HIS A 34 -4.43 0.92 4.03
CA HIS A 34 -5.19 1.72 4.99
C HIS A 34 -4.27 2.47 5.99
N PRO A 35 -3.26 3.23 5.53
CA PRO A 35 -2.34 3.91 6.42
C PRO A 35 -3.08 4.98 7.24
N ALA A 36 -2.95 4.92 8.56
CA ALA A 36 -3.50 5.93 9.46
C ALA A 36 -2.59 6.16 10.67
N LEU A 37 -2.66 7.33 11.29
CA LEU A 37 -1.95 7.58 12.54
C LEU A 37 -2.59 6.80 13.70
N ALA A 38 -1.77 6.36 14.66
CA ALA A 38 -2.21 5.77 15.92
C ALA A 38 -2.81 6.84 16.85
N SER A 39 -3.98 7.37 16.51
CA SER A 39 -4.71 8.35 17.32
C SER A 39 -5.80 7.69 18.16
N GLN A 40 -6.18 8.35 19.27
CA GLN A 40 -7.34 7.93 20.07
C GLN A 40 -8.62 7.88 19.23
N GLU A 41 -8.79 8.82 18.30
CA GLU A 41 -9.92 8.83 17.36
C GLU A 41 -9.92 7.57 16.47
N MET A 42 -8.77 7.20 15.89
CA MET A 42 -8.67 6.00 15.05
C MET A 42 -8.98 4.74 15.85
N GLN A 43 -8.48 4.65 17.08
CA GLN A 43 -8.80 3.55 17.99
C GLN A 43 -10.29 3.50 18.32
N ALA A 44 -10.92 4.63 18.59
CA ALA A 44 -12.35 4.70 18.89
C ALA A 44 -13.24 4.29 17.70
N ILE A 45 -12.85 4.64 16.47
CA ILE A 45 -13.63 4.33 15.26
C ILE A 45 -13.51 2.85 14.88
N THR A 46 -12.32 2.26 15.04
CA THR A 46 -11.99 0.96 14.41
C THR A 46 -11.84 -0.18 15.41
N GLY A 47 -11.68 0.13 16.69
CA GLY A 47 -11.53 -0.85 17.76
C GLY A 47 -10.37 -1.83 17.54
N ASP A 48 -10.39 -2.94 18.26
CA ASP A 48 -9.32 -3.95 18.28
C ASP A 48 -9.70 -5.28 17.61
N HIS A 49 -10.93 -5.36 17.07
CA HIS A 49 -11.59 -6.64 16.82
C HIS A 49 -11.41 -7.20 15.40
N ASP A 50 -10.94 -6.39 14.45
CA ASP A 50 -10.78 -6.78 13.04
C ASP A 50 -9.33 -6.76 12.56
N PHE A 51 -9.07 -7.45 11.45
CA PHE A 51 -7.77 -7.46 10.77
C PHE A 51 -7.36 -6.10 10.19
N THR A 52 -8.29 -5.15 10.08
CA THR A 52 -8.04 -3.74 9.68
C THR A 52 -8.19 -2.75 10.84
N ASN A 53 -7.95 -3.21 12.08
CA ASN A 53 -7.99 -2.35 13.27
C ASN A 53 -6.94 -1.21 13.22
N TRP A 54 -7.04 -0.28 14.18
CA TRP A 54 -6.14 0.87 14.23
C TRP A 54 -4.65 0.52 14.31
N ARG A 55 -4.28 -0.61 14.93
CA ARG A 55 -2.87 -1.04 15.02
C ARG A 55 -2.33 -1.45 13.66
N ALA A 56 -3.11 -2.22 12.88
CA ALA A 56 -2.75 -2.58 11.52
C ALA A 56 -2.57 -1.34 10.64
N ARG A 57 -3.50 -0.37 10.74
CA ARG A 57 -3.42 0.91 10.00
C ARG A 57 -2.23 1.76 10.38
N ALA A 58 -1.89 1.82 11.66
CA ALA A 58 -0.69 2.48 12.17
C ALA A 58 0.59 1.82 11.67
N ALA A 59 0.63 0.49 11.69
CA ALA A 59 1.76 -0.26 11.17
C ALA A 59 1.93 -0.06 9.65
N GLU A 60 0.85 -0.07 8.86
CA GLU A 60 0.90 0.27 7.44
C GLU A 60 1.41 1.69 7.20
N TYR A 61 0.97 2.67 8.00
CA TYR A 61 1.48 4.03 7.91
C TYR A 61 2.99 4.06 8.11
N GLU A 62 3.52 3.43 9.16
CA GLU A 62 4.96 3.38 9.43
C GLU A 62 5.73 2.64 8.31
N LEU A 63 5.21 1.50 7.84
CA LEU A 63 5.82 0.71 6.77
C LEU A 63 5.93 1.49 5.45
N PHE A 64 4.84 2.11 5.01
CA PHE A 64 4.81 2.76 3.70
C PHE A 64 5.35 4.20 3.70
N THR A 65 5.61 4.79 4.87
CA THR A 65 6.21 6.13 4.97
C THR A 65 7.67 6.13 5.43
N LYS A 66 8.08 5.19 6.28
CA LYS A 66 9.39 5.24 6.95
C LYS A 66 10.27 4.00 6.74
N ASP A 67 9.71 2.82 6.46
CA ASP A 67 10.51 1.58 6.40
C ASP A 67 11.46 1.55 5.18
N ALA A 68 12.75 1.40 5.46
CA ALA A 68 13.80 1.42 4.46
C ALA A 68 13.84 0.13 3.61
N GLU A 69 13.46 -1.02 4.17
CA GLU A 69 13.45 -2.29 3.44
C GLU A 69 12.33 -2.31 2.40
N ILE A 70 11.13 -1.82 2.75
CA ILE A 70 10.03 -1.68 1.77
C ILE A 70 10.46 -0.76 0.62
N ARG A 71 11.07 0.38 0.95
CA ARG A 71 11.57 1.31 -0.07
C ARG A 71 12.62 0.68 -0.97
N GLU A 72 13.55 -0.09 -0.41
CA GLU A 72 14.60 -0.76 -1.17
C GLU A 72 14.04 -1.90 -2.04
N LEU A 73 13.06 -2.65 -1.52
CA LEU A 73 12.40 -3.72 -2.26
C LEU A 73 11.66 -3.20 -3.50
N LEU A 74 10.97 -2.05 -3.37
CA LEU A 74 10.31 -1.40 -4.51
C LEU A 74 11.33 -0.97 -5.57
N LYS A 75 12.49 -0.43 -5.15
CA LYS A 75 13.55 0.00 -6.06
C LYS A 75 14.22 -1.18 -6.75
N SER A 76 14.59 -2.22 -6.01
CA SER A 76 15.31 -3.38 -6.55
C SER A 76 14.48 -4.16 -7.57
N GLN A 77 13.16 -4.14 -7.44
CA GLN A 77 12.24 -4.73 -8.42
C GLN A 77 11.79 -3.77 -9.52
N ASN A 78 12.34 -2.56 -9.59
CA ASN A 78 11.99 -1.54 -10.58
C ASN A 78 10.47 -1.22 -10.58
N ILE A 79 9.84 -1.26 -9.41
CA ILE A 79 8.43 -0.93 -9.24
C ILE A 79 8.28 0.58 -9.26
N LYS A 80 7.55 1.08 -10.26
CA LYS A 80 7.29 2.51 -10.45
C LYS A 80 5.95 2.88 -9.83
N ARG A 81 6.00 3.66 -8.75
CA ARG A 81 4.77 4.22 -8.15
C ARG A 81 4.15 5.24 -9.10
N ILE A 82 2.92 4.98 -9.53
CA ILE A 82 2.10 5.90 -10.32
C ILE A 82 0.79 6.20 -9.59
N GLY A 83 0.09 7.25 -10.00
CA GLY A 83 -1.27 7.54 -9.58
C GLY A 83 -2.25 7.56 -10.75
N TYR A 84 -3.55 7.52 -10.43
CA TYR A 84 -4.62 7.54 -11.44
C TYR A 84 -4.56 8.72 -12.40
N ARG A 85 -3.98 9.86 -12.00
CA ARG A 85 -3.80 11.03 -12.88
C ARG A 85 -2.98 10.68 -14.11
N GLN A 86 -1.86 9.98 -13.94
CA GLN A 86 -0.99 9.60 -15.06
C GLN A 86 -1.71 8.64 -16.02
N ILE A 87 -2.45 7.67 -15.46
CA ILE A 87 -3.26 6.72 -16.24
C ILE A 87 -4.34 7.47 -17.04
N ARG A 88 -5.10 8.34 -16.38
CA ARG A 88 -6.15 9.16 -16.99
C ARG A 88 -5.60 10.05 -18.09
N ASP A 89 -4.48 10.71 -17.85
CA ASP A 89 -3.89 11.64 -18.81
C ASP A 89 -3.37 10.90 -20.05
N LEU A 90 -2.80 9.70 -19.88
CA LEU A 90 -2.44 8.82 -20.99
C LEU A 90 -3.68 8.39 -21.79
N GLN A 91 -4.73 7.89 -21.12
CA GLN A 91 -5.98 7.50 -21.77
C GLN A 91 -6.67 8.63 -22.55
N ARG A 92 -6.50 9.89 -22.12
CA ARG A 92 -7.03 11.06 -22.84
C ARG A 92 -6.20 11.39 -24.07
N ARG A 93 -4.87 11.36 -23.96
CA ARG A 93 -3.96 11.59 -25.09
C ARG A 93 -4.17 10.56 -26.20
N GLU A 94 -4.24 9.28 -25.83
CA GLU A 94 -4.47 8.17 -26.78
C GLU A 94 -5.84 8.25 -27.48
N ARG A 95 -6.87 8.78 -26.80
CA ARG A 95 -8.17 9.03 -27.45
C ARG A 95 -8.11 10.18 -28.44
N SER A 96 -7.46 11.28 -28.07
CA SER A 96 -7.34 12.45 -28.94
C SER A 96 -6.42 12.23 -30.15
N SER A 97 -5.41 11.36 -30.06
CA SER A 97 -4.56 10.99 -31.20
C SER A 97 -5.32 10.17 -32.22
N LYS A 98 -6.12 9.20 -31.78
CA LYS A 98 -6.99 8.38 -32.66
C LYS A 98 -8.01 9.23 -33.42
N LEU A 99 -8.63 10.21 -32.76
CA LEU A 99 -9.59 11.11 -33.41
C LEU A 99 -8.98 12.05 -34.46
N LYS A 100 -7.65 12.18 -34.51
CA LYS A 100 -6.95 13.04 -35.49
C LYS A 100 -6.36 12.26 -36.67
N SER A 101 -6.36 10.94 -36.60
CA SER A 101 -5.85 10.04 -37.65
C SER A 101 -6.96 9.52 -38.59
N ASP A 102 -8.22 9.83 -38.28
CA ASP A 102 -9.42 9.54 -39.08
C ASP A 102 -9.85 10.82 -39.83
#